data_AF-E3CE41-F1
#
_entry.id   AF-E3CE41-F1
#
_cell.length_a   1.000
_cell.length_b   1.000
_cell.length_c   1.000
_cell.angle_alpha   90.00
_cell.angle_beta   90.00
_cell.angle_gamma   90.00
#
_symmetry.space_group_name_H-M   'P 1'
#
loop_
_entity.id
_entity.type
_entity.pdbx_description
1 polymer ?
#
loop_
_entity_poly.entity_id
_entity_poly.type
_entity_poly.pdbx_seq_one_letter_code
_entity_poly.pdbx_strand_id
1 'polypeptide(L)' 'MRIKNSVSDVLNAALRKIANGTVDPEEFVSSDLQNAQYQVAFEDLKKEILVGHQEIAQGKVTSVADVRKEFGLD' A
#
# COMPACT_ATOMS: atom_id res chain seq x y z
N MET A 1 -11.26 -11.52 26.47
CA MET A 1 -11.02 -11.91 25.06
C MET A 1 -9.86 -11.07 24.54
N ARG A 2 -8.70 -11.67 24.24
CA ARG A 2 -7.52 -10.96 23.72
C ARG A 2 -7.60 -10.97 22.20
N ILE A 3 -7.95 -9.84 21.59
CA ILE A 3 -7.93 -9.71 20.12
C ILE A 3 -6.45 -9.75 19.70
N LYS A 4 -6.03 -10.83 19.05
CA LYS A 4 -4.74 -10.89 18.34
C LYS A 4 -4.98 -10.34 16.94
N ASN A 5 -4.84 -9.04 16.75
CA ASN A 5 -4.71 -8.48 15.41
C ASN A 5 -3.31 -8.83 14.91
N SER A 6 -3.23 -9.56 13.80
CA SER A 6 -1.94 -9.82 13.16
C SER A 6 -1.42 -8.54 12.50
N VAL A 7 -0.12 -8.49 12.23
CA VAL A 7 0.50 -7.40 11.46
C VAL A 7 -0.16 -7.26 10.08
N SER A 8 -0.55 -8.39 9.48
CA SER A 8 -1.25 -8.41 8.19
C SER A 8 -2.64 -7.77 8.28
N ASP A 9 -3.39 -7.99 9.37
CA ASP A 9 -4.71 -7.39 9.55
C ASP A 9 -4.62 -5.87 9.66
N VAL A 10 -3.61 -5.37 10.37
CA VAL A 10 -3.36 -3.93 10.52
C VAL A 10 -2.96 -3.28 9.19
N LEU A 11 -2.06 -3.91 8.43
CA LEU A 11 -1.63 -3.41 7.13
C LEU A 11 -2.78 -3.41 6.11
N ASN A 12 -3.54 -4.50 6.03
CA ASN A 12 -4.68 -4.61 5.11
C ASN A 12 -5.78 -3.58 5.42
N ALA A 13 -6.00 -3.28 6.70
CA ALA A 13 -6.93 -2.23 7.10
C ALA A 13 -6.46 -0.83 6.68
N ALA A 14 -5.15 -0.54 6.78
CA ALA A 14 -4.58 0.71 6.34
C ALA A 14 -4.67 0.89 4.81
N LEU A 15 -4.30 -0.13 4.04
CA LEU A 15 -4.38 -0.11 2.57
C LEU A 15 -5.81 0.16 2.07
N ARG A 16 -6.82 -0.45 2.70
CA ARG A 16 -8.24 -0.19 2.38
C ARG A 16 -8.66 1.26 2.63
N LYS A 17 -8.16 1.86 3.72
CA LYS A 17 -8.43 3.26 4.06
C LYS A 17 -7.73 4.24 3.12
N ILE A 18 -6.57 3.88 2.58
CA ILE A 18 -5.91 4.67 1.55
C ILE A 18 -6.70 4.56 0.24
N ALA A 19 -7.05 3.35 -0.18
CA ALA A 19 -7.75 3.09 -1.44
C ALA A 19 -9.13 3.77 -1.52
N ASN A 20 -9.80 3.97 -0.39
CA ASN A 20 -11.10 4.64 -0.33
C ASN A 20 -11.01 6.14 0.05
N GLY A 21 -9.80 6.69 0.17
CA GLY A 21 -9.57 8.11 0.49
C GLY A 21 -9.87 8.51 1.93
N THR A 22 -10.07 7.55 2.85
CA THR A 22 -10.27 7.84 4.28
C THR A 22 -8.97 8.29 4.97
N VAL A 23 -7.84 7.79 4.49
CA VAL A 23 -6.50 8.15 4.97
C VAL A 23 -5.70 8.64 3.79
N ASP A 24 -5.05 9.79 3.94
CA ASP A 24 -4.14 10.31 2.94
C ASP A 24 -2.84 9.45 2.89
N PRO A 25 -2.36 9.07 1.70
CA PRO A 25 -1.12 8.29 1.57
C PRO A 25 0.11 8.98 2.20
N GLU A 26 0.25 10.30 2.10
CA GLU A 26 1.38 11.05 2.67
C GLU A 26 1.26 11.10 4.20
N GLU A 27 0.05 11.31 4.72
CA GLU A 27 -0.23 11.22 6.15
C GLU A 27 0.12 9.83 6.70
N PHE A 28 -0.26 8.76 5.99
CA PHE A 28 0.07 7.40 6.38
C PHE A 28 1.58 7.14 6.46
N VAL A 29 2.36 7.64 5.49
CA VAL A 29 3.83 7.52 5.52
C VAL A 29 4.42 8.28 6.71
N SER A 30 3.94 9.50 6.97
CA SER A 30 4.44 10.34 8.07
C SER A 30 4.04 9.87 9.47
N SER A 31 3.07 8.96 9.60
CA SER A 31 2.56 8.52 10.89
C SER A 31 3.54 7.60 11.63
N ASP A 32 3.96 7.97 12.84
CA ASP A 32 4.90 7.15 13.61
C ASP A 32 4.27 5.80 14.00
N LEU A 33 4.93 4.70 13.63
CA LEU A 33 4.65 3.39 14.19
C LEU A 33 5.23 3.32 15.61
N GLN A 34 4.36 3.30 16.61
CA GLN A 34 4.75 3.19 18.02
C GLN A 34 5.51 1.89 18.36
N ASN A 35 5.60 0.93 17.43
CA ASN A 35 6.19 -0.38 17.64
C ASN A 35 7.61 -0.44 17.04
N ALA A 36 8.61 -0.13 17.88
CA ALA A 36 10.02 0.00 17.49
C ALA A 36 10.60 -1.24 16.77
N GLN A 37 10.06 -2.43 17.03
CA GLN A 37 10.53 -3.68 16.41
C GLN A 37 10.25 -3.75 14.90
N TYR A 38 9.21 -3.05 14.42
CA TYR A 38 8.79 -3.10 13.02
C TYR A 38 9.05 -1.79 12.27
N GLN A 39 9.61 -0.79 12.96
CA GLN A 39 9.75 0.57 12.46
C GLN A 39 10.54 0.60 11.14
N VAL A 40 11.74 0.01 11.08
CA VAL A 40 12.57 0.05 9.86
C VAL A 40 11.91 -0.64 8.66
N ALA A 41 11.38 -1.86 8.84
CA ALA A 41 10.78 -2.62 7.74
C ALA A 41 9.43 -2.03 7.25
N PHE A 42 8.66 -1.39 8.13
CA PHE A 42 7.42 -0.73 7.74
C PHE A 42 7.65 0.64 7.11
N GLU A 43 8.68 1.38 7.53
CA GLU A 43 8.97 2.70 6.94
C GLU A 43 9.37 2.60 5.47
N ASP A 44 10.17 1.60 5.10
CA ASP A 44 10.49 1.35 3.69
C ASP A 44 9.25 0.91 2.89
N LEU A 45 8.43 0.01 3.46
CA LEU A 45 7.18 -0.44 2.83
C LEU A 45 6.19 0.72 2.60
N LYS A 46 6.07 1.64 3.57
CA LYS A 46 5.22 2.84 3.43
C LYS A 46 5.66 3.72 2.26
N LYS A 47 6.97 3.92 2.08
CA LYS A 47 7.51 4.69 0.96
C LYS A 47 7.22 4.01 -0.38
N GLU A 48 7.39 2.69 -0.46
CA GLU A 48 7.04 1.93 -1.67
C GLU A 48 5.55 2.04 -2.01
N ILE A 49 4.67 1.97 -1.00
CA ILE A 49 3.21 2.18 -1.19
C ILE A 49 2.91 3.59 -1.71
N LEU A 50 3.56 4.62 -1.17
CA LEU A 50 3.38 6.00 -1.61
C LEU A 50 3.82 6.19 -3.07
N VAL A 51 5.00 5.68 -3.43
CA VAL A 51 5.51 5.73 -4.81
C VAL A 51 4.54 5.02 -5.76
N GLY A 52 4.11 3.80 -5.42
CA GLY A 52 3.15 3.06 -6.25
C GLY A 52 1.81 3.79 -6.40
N HIS A 53 1.30 4.44 -5.35
CA HIS A 53 0.07 5.22 -5.43
C HIS A 53 0.22 6.43 -6.38
N GLN A 54 1.34 7.14 -6.29
CA GLN A 54 1.64 8.27 -7.18
C GLN A 54 1.78 7.83 -8.63
N GLU A 55 2.43 6.71 -8.91
CA GLU A 55 2.57 6.14 -10.26
C GLU A 55 1.20 5.76 -10.84
N ILE A 56 0.33 5.13 -10.05
CA ILE A 56 -1.05 4.83 -10.44
C ILE A 56 -1.81 6.12 -10.76
N ALA A 57 -1.76 7.12 -9.88
CA ALA A 57 -2.45 8.40 -10.08
C ALA A 57 -1.94 9.17 -11.31
N GLN A 58 -0.65 9.04 -11.63
CA GLN A 58 -0.02 9.64 -12.82
C GLN A 58 -0.26 8.82 -14.10
N GLY A 59 -0.94 7.68 -14.03
CA GLY A 59 -1.17 6.79 -15.18
C GLY A 59 0.10 6.09 -15.66
N LYS A 60 1.15 6.00 -14.84
CA LYS A 60 2.40 5.26 -15.13
C LYS A 60 2.22 3.75 -14.91
N VAL A 61 1.06 3.23 -15.27
CA VAL A 61 0.69 1.82 -15.11
C VAL A 61 0.21 1.27 -16.43
N THR A 62 0.55 0.02 -16.69
CA THR A 62 0.02 -0.72 -17.84
C THR A 62 -1.05 -1.68 -17.35
N SER A 63 -2.18 -1.73 -18.04
CA SER A 63 -3.21 -2.72 -17.74
C SER A 63 -2.67 -4.12 -18.00
N VAL A 64 -2.93 -5.06 -17.09
CA VAL A 64 -2.62 -6.49 -17.30
C VAL A 64 -3.30 -7.01 -18.57
N ALA A 65 -4.49 -6.50 -18.91
CA ALA A 65 -5.16 -6.88 -20.15
C ALA A 65 -4.40 -6.40 -21.39
N ASP A 66 -3.87 -5.17 -21.37
CA ASP A 66 -3.09 -4.62 -22.48
C ASP A 66 -1.78 -5.41 -22.67
N VAL A 67 -1.12 -5.79 -21.56
CA VAL A 67 0.05 -6.68 -21.58
C VAL A 67 -0.32 -8.05 -22.15
N ARG A 68 -1.40 -8.68 -21.68
CA ARG A 68 -1.81 -10.01 -22.19
C ARG A 68 -2.04 -9.96 -23.70
N LYS A 69 -2.66 -8.90 -24.20
CA LYS A 69 -2.88 -8.70 -25.64
C LYS A 69 -1.58 -8.55 -26.43
N GLU A 70 -0.64 -7.74 -25.93
CA GLU A 70 0.67 -7.55 -26.54
C GLU A 70 1.44 -8.88 -26.69
N PHE A 71 1.32 -9.76 -25.70
CA PHE A 71 1.98 -11.08 -25.69
C PHE A 71 1.13 -12.21 -26.28
N GLY A 72 -0.07 -11.94 -26.81
CA GLY A 72 -0.96 -12.97 -27.37
C GLY A 72 -1.48 -13.98 -26.35
N LEU A 73 -1.63 -13.55 -25.09
CA LEU A 73 -2.08 -14.35 -23.95
C LEU A 73 -3.57 -14.17 -23.63
N ASP A 74 -4.33 -13.55 -24.54
CA ASP A 74 -5.74 -13.19 -24.36
C ASP A 74 -6.68 -14.40 -24.34
#